data_AF-A0A547PIC5-F1
#
_entry.id   AF-A0A547PIC5-F1
#
_cell.length_a   1.000
_cell.length_b   1.000
_cell.length_c   1.000
_cell.angle_alpha   90.00
_cell.angle_beta   90.00
_cell.angle_gamma   90.00
#
_symmetry.space_group_name_H-M   'P 1'
#
loop_
_entity.id
_entity.type
_entity.pdbx_description
1 polymer ?
#
loop_
_entity_poly.entity_id
_entity_poly.type
_entity_poly.pdbx_seq_one_letter_code
_entity_poly.pdbx_strand_id
1 'polypeptide(L)'
;MENSEEIVAKVLRNLPLPQDKFAPGSRFWLTLYLEGSPTAYSLAKTQLHALGWVNLCEKDDFAGFSYPKKEVLNATAVVCDALRGALSVCKDTGLDIGLIDADTETEPANSSWHNLYKQT
;
A
#
# COMPACT_ATOMS: atom_id res chain seq x y z
N MET A 1 -14.48 -8.38 -5.81
CA MET A 1 -13.07 -8.06 -6.03
C MET A 1 -13.00 -7.05 -7.17
N GLU A 2 -12.64 -5.80 -6.86
CA GLU A 2 -12.42 -4.79 -7.91
C GLU A 2 -11.20 -5.16 -8.76
N ASN A 3 -11.18 -4.72 -10.02
CA ASN A 3 -10.06 -4.99 -10.91
C ASN A 3 -8.82 -4.20 -10.47
N SER A 4 -7.63 -4.81 -10.49
CA SER A 4 -6.36 -4.14 -10.18
C SER A 4 -6.15 -2.83 -10.93
N GLU A 5 -6.53 -2.76 -12.22
CA GLU A 5 -6.40 -1.51 -12.99
C GLU A 5 -7.40 -0.42 -12.55
N GLU A 6 -8.56 -0.80 -12.02
CA GLU A 6 -9.52 0.15 -11.45
C GLU A 6 -8.98 0.74 -10.14
N ILE A 7 -8.37 -0.09 -9.29
CA ILE A 7 -7.73 0.34 -8.05
C ILE A 7 -6.58 1.31 -8.36
N VAL A 8 -5.71 0.97 -9.33
CA VAL A 8 -4.64 1.88 -9.78
C VAL A 8 -5.24 3.19 -10.28
N ALA A 9 -6.24 3.14 -11.17
CA ALA A 9 -6.87 4.34 -11.69
C ALA A 9 -7.47 5.24 -10.58
N LYS A 10 -8.09 4.65 -9.56
CA LYS A 10 -8.62 5.38 -8.39
C LYS A 10 -7.50 6.05 -7.58
N VAL A 11 -6.41 5.34 -7.31
CA VAL A 11 -5.26 5.93 -6.60
C VAL A 11 -4.64 7.08 -7.39
N LEU A 12 -4.41 6.89 -8.70
CA LEU A 12 -3.76 7.90 -9.52
C LEU A 12 -4.60 9.18 -9.68
N ARG A 13 -5.93 9.12 -9.49
CA ARG A 13 -6.79 10.33 -9.45
C ARG A 13 -6.54 11.23 -8.24
N ASN A 14 -5.93 10.71 -7.19
CA ASN A 14 -5.55 11.48 -5.99
C ASN A 14 -4.13 12.08 -6.10
N LEU A 15 -3.49 11.99 -7.27
CA LEU A 15 -2.18 12.58 -7.54
C LEU A 15 -2.30 13.84 -8.43
N PRO A 16 -1.41 14.84 -8.26
CA PRO A 16 -0.35 14.92 -7.25
C PRO A 16 -0.91 15.09 -5.83
N LEU A 17 -0.19 14.56 -4.85
CA LEU A 17 -0.56 14.70 -3.44
C LEU A 17 -0.55 16.19 -3.00
N PRO A 18 -1.30 16.56 -1.93
CA PRO A 18 -1.31 17.91 -1.40
C PRO A 18 0.10 18.40 -1.03
N GLN A 19 0.56 19.48 -1.67
CA GLN A 19 1.96 19.94 -1.59
C GLN A 19 2.37 20.46 -0.20
N ASP A 20 1.40 20.91 0.59
CA ASP A 20 1.58 21.34 1.98
C ASP A 20 2.03 20.19 2.89
N LYS A 21 1.75 18.94 2.49
CA LYS A 21 2.16 17.72 3.20
C LYS A 21 3.20 16.90 2.44
N PHE A 22 3.08 16.85 1.11
CA PHE A 22 3.89 16.01 0.23
C PHE A 22 4.54 16.87 -0.84
N ALA A 23 5.69 17.47 -0.50
CA ALA A 23 6.39 18.37 -1.42
C ALA A 23 6.68 17.69 -2.78
N PRO A 24 6.58 18.43 -3.91
CA PRO A 24 6.93 17.87 -5.22
C PRO A 24 8.36 17.27 -5.23
N GLY A 25 8.51 16.08 -5.78
CA GLY A 25 9.79 15.36 -5.81
C GLY A 25 10.24 14.77 -4.47
N SER A 26 9.47 14.94 -3.39
CA SER A 26 9.75 14.27 -2.12
C SER A 26 9.44 12.77 -2.20
N ARG A 27 9.99 12.04 -1.25
CA ARG A 27 9.59 10.66 -0.98
C ARG A 27 8.47 10.64 0.05
N PHE A 28 7.66 9.60 -0.01
CA PHE A 28 6.63 9.30 0.97
C PHE A 28 6.49 7.77 1.09
N TRP A 29 5.83 7.32 2.14
CA TRP A 29 5.50 5.92 2.35
C TRP A 29 4.14 5.61 1.75
N LEU A 30 4.13 4.83 0.68
CA LEU A 30 2.91 4.21 0.20
C LEU A 30 2.60 3.01 1.09
N THR A 31 1.36 2.93 1.55
CA THR A 31 0.93 1.90 2.50
C THR A 31 -0.28 1.14 1.96
N LEU A 32 -0.31 -0.17 2.18
CA LEU A 32 -1.46 -1.02 1.87
C LEU A 32 -2.06 -1.59 3.14
N TYR A 33 -3.33 -1.92 3.09
CA TYR A 33 -4.04 -2.66 4.13
C TYR A 33 -4.72 -3.83 3.44
N LEU A 34 -4.21 -5.03 3.73
CA LEU A 34 -4.64 -6.24 3.02
C LEU A 34 -5.69 -7.00 3.84
N GLU A 35 -6.68 -7.54 3.14
CA GLU A 35 -7.73 -8.40 3.69
C GLU A 35 -7.57 -9.82 3.16
N GLY A 36 -7.79 -10.82 4.01
CA GLY A 36 -7.73 -12.23 3.63
C GLY A 36 -7.30 -13.16 4.75
N SER A 37 -6.99 -14.40 4.39
CA SER A 37 -6.59 -15.42 5.36
C SER A 37 -5.14 -15.23 5.87
N PRO A 38 -4.81 -15.68 7.10
CA PRO A 38 -3.44 -15.69 7.59
C PRO A 38 -2.46 -16.44 6.68
N THR A 39 -2.91 -17.52 6.04
CA THR A 39 -2.09 -18.30 5.09
C THR A 39 -1.74 -17.49 3.84
N ALA A 40 -2.74 -16.83 3.23
CA ALA A 40 -2.54 -15.92 2.10
C ALA A 40 -1.57 -14.79 2.47
N TYR A 41 -1.72 -14.25 3.69
CA TYR A 41 -0.84 -13.22 4.20
C TYR A 41 0.63 -13.67 4.33
N SER A 42 0.86 -14.85 4.92
CA SER A 42 2.20 -15.42 5.05
C SER A 42 2.92 -15.55 3.71
N LEU A 43 2.20 -15.99 2.66
CA LEU A 43 2.72 -16.09 1.29
C LEU A 43 3.02 -14.72 0.68
N ALA A 44 2.10 -13.76 0.84
CA ALA A 44 2.25 -12.42 0.30
C ALA A 44 3.40 -11.64 0.95
N LYS A 45 3.60 -11.79 2.27
CA LYS A 45 4.65 -11.10 3.03
C LYS A 45 6.02 -11.28 2.40
N THR A 46 6.40 -12.51 2.06
CA THR A 46 7.70 -12.79 1.43
C THR A 46 7.83 -12.14 0.04
N GLN A 47 6.78 -12.20 -0.77
CA GLN A 47 6.80 -11.63 -2.13
C GLN A 47 6.79 -10.10 -2.11
N LEU A 48 5.98 -9.48 -1.25
CA LEU A 48 5.96 -8.04 -1.03
C LEU A 48 7.33 -7.56 -0.52
N HIS A 49 7.96 -8.28 0.40
CA HIS A 49 9.31 -7.98 0.86
C HIS A 49 10.34 -8.01 -0.27
N ALA A 50 10.26 -9.00 -1.17
CA ALA A 50 11.12 -9.05 -2.37
C ALA A 50 10.90 -7.85 -3.31
N LEU A 51 9.71 -7.24 -3.30
CA LEU A 51 9.39 -6.01 -4.03
C LEU A 51 9.75 -4.72 -3.27
N GLY A 52 10.39 -4.83 -2.10
CA GLY A 52 10.84 -3.69 -1.28
C GLY A 52 9.78 -3.15 -0.32
N TRP A 53 8.71 -3.90 -0.05
CA TRP A 53 7.74 -3.54 0.99
C TRP A 53 8.16 -4.07 2.35
N VAL A 54 8.02 -3.27 3.39
CA VAL A 54 8.33 -3.65 4.78
C VAL A 54 7.04 -3.69 5.58
N ASN A 55 6.76 -4.83 6.21
CA ASN A 55 5.66 -4.94 7.16
C ASN A 55 6.11 -4.46 8.54
N LEU A 56 5.42 -3.48 9.13
CA LEU A 56 5.73 -2.97 10.47
C LEU A 56 4.90 -3.62 11.57
N CYS A 57 3.94 -4.48 11.21
CA CYS A 57 3.17 -5.29 12.14
C CYS A 57 3.79 -6.68 12.26
N GLU A 58 4.86 -6.83 13.07
CA GLU A 58 5.57 -8.11 13.24
C GLU A 58 4.85 -9.11 14.16
N LYS A 59 3.77 -8.73 14.84
CA LYS A 59 3.08 -9.62 15.78
C LYS A 59 2.05 -10.48 15.06
N ASP A 60 2.38 -11.75 14.88
CA ASP A 60 1.63 -12.80 14.19
C ASP A 60 0.28 -13.20 14.83
N ASP A 61 -0.33 -12.36 15.68
CA ASP A 61 -1.56 -12.73 16.35
C ASP A 61 -2.62 -11.61 16.35
N PHE A 62 -3.79 -12.04 15.85
CA PHE A 62 -5.10 -11.40 15.90
C PHE A 62 -5.46 -10.35 14.84
N ALA A 63 -6.21 -10.84 13.86
CA ALA A 63 -7.35 -10.18 13.21
C ALA A 63 -7.14 -8.70 12.85
N GLY A 64 -6.52 -8.43 11.71
CA GLY A 64 -6.65 -7.11 11.08
C GLY A 64 -5.45 -6.69 10.26
N PHE A 65 -5.75 -6.35 9.00
CA PHE A 65 -5.04 -5.44 8.12
C PHE A 65 -3.52 -5.41 8.28
N SER A 66 -2.86 -6.22 7.47
CA SER A 66 -1.43 -6.12 7.33
C SER A 66 -1.04 -4.80 6.66
N TYR A 67 -0.02 -4.19 7.24
CA TYR A 67 0.39 -2.83 7.00
C TYR A 67 1.80 -2.78 6.38
N PRO A 68 1.96 -3.11 5.08
CA PRO A 68 3.23 -2.94 4.41
C PRO A 68 3.44 -1.50 3.92
N LYS A 69 4.65 -0.99 4.11
CA LYS A 69 5.12 0.30 3.60
C LYS A 69 6.17 0.16 2.52
N LYS A 70 6.14 1.05 1.53
CA LYS A 70 7.20 1.23 0.53
C LYS A 70 7.50 2.70 0.31
N GLU A 71 8.77 3.07 0.44
CA GLU A 71 9.21 4.44 0.12
C GLU A 71 9.16 4.64 -1.39
N VAL A 72 8.44 5.65 -1.84
CA VAL A 72 8.27 5.98 -3.26
C VAL A 72 8.38 7.49 -3.48
N LEU A 73 8.77 7.89 -4.68
CA LEU A 73 8.73 9.29 -5.09
C LEU A 73 7.28 9.73 -5.33
N ASN A 74 6.95 10.98 -4.99
CA ASN A 74 5.70 11.65 -5.36
C ASN A 74 5.64 11.93 -6.88
N ALA A 75 5.55 10.84 -7.64
CA ALA A 75 5.52 10.81 -9.11
C ALA A 75 4.60 9.66 -9.57
N THR A 76 3.65 9.99 -10.45
CA THR A 76 2.59 9.07 -10.91
C THR A 76 3.13 7.73 -11.42
N ALA A 77 4.20 7.74 -12.23
CA ALA A 77 4.78 6.50 -12.78
C ALA A 77 5.32 5.58 -11.68
N VAL A 78 6.02 6.13 -10.68
CA VAL A 78 6.62 5.36 -9.58
C VAL A 78 5.52 4.76 -8.69
N VAL A 79 4.47 5.53 -8.39
CA VAL A 79 3.31 5.04 -7.62
C VAL A 79 2.60 3.93 -8.38
N CYS A 80 2.38 4.10 -9.70
CA CYS A 80 1.75 3.10 -10.55
C CYS A 80 2.52 1.77 -10.54
N ASP A 81 3.84 1.82 -10.72
CA ASP A 81 4.68 0.61 -10.75
C ASP A 81 4.69 -0.10 -9.39
N ALA A 82 4.78 0.66 -8.29
CA ALA A 82 4.72 0.11 -6.94
C ALA A 82 3.39 -0.62 -6.68
N LEU A 83 2.26 -0.02 -7.08
CA LEU A 83 0.93 -0.60 -6.91
C LEU A 83 0.72 -1.85 -7.75
N ARG A 84 1.12 -1.84 -9.02
CA ARG A 84 0.96 -3.01 -9.90
C ARG A 84 1.70 -4.24 -9.36
N GLY A 85 2.92 -4.05 -8.86
CA GLY A 85 3.68 -5.12 -8.21
C GLY A 85 2.93 -5.72 -7.01
N ALA A 86 2.41 -4.87 -6.13
CA ALA A 86 1.67 -5.34 -4.95
C ALA A 86 0.32 -5.99 -5.30
N LEU A 87 -0.42 -5.42 -6.26
CA LEU A 87 -1.69 -5.96 -6.73
C LEU A 87 -1.53 -7.33 -7.41
N SER A 88 -0.43 -7.55 -8.13
CA SER A 88 -0.09 -8.87 -8.68
C SER A 88 0.09 -9.89 -7.56
N VAL A 89 0.86 -9.54 -6.51
CA VAL A 89 1.03 -10.43 -5.35
C VAL A 89 -0.31 -10.73 -4.69
N CYS A 90 -1.15 -9.72 -4.47
CA CYS A 90 -2.46 -9.90 -3.86
C CYS A 90 -3.33 -10.89 -4.65
N LYS A 91 -3.37 -10.72 -5.99
CA LYS A 91 -4.06 -11.64 -6.89
C LYS A 91 -3.52 -13.07 -6.80
N ASP A 92 -2.19 -13.23 -6.80
CA ASP A 92 -1.54 -14.54 -6.79
C ASP A 92 -1.72 -15.28 -5.45
N THR A 93 -1.88 -14.54 -4.35
CA THR A 93 -2.04 -15.12 -3.01
C THR A 93 -3.49 -15.17 -2.53
N GLY A 94 -4.43 -14.55 -3.26
CA GLY A 94 -5.83 -14.44 -2.85
C GLY A 94 -6.06 -13.45 -1.70
N LEU A 95 -5.31 -12.35 -1.68
CA LEU A 95 -5.56 -11.20 -0.80
C LEU A 95 -6.33 -10.12 -1.55
N ASP A 96 -7.15 -9.38 -0.82
CA ASP A 96 -7.83 -8.18 -1.29
C ASP A 96 -7.14 -6.92 -0.71
N ILE A 97 -7.23 -5.80 -1.43
CA ILE A 97 -6.83 -4.48 -0.91
C ILE A 97 -8.05 -3.81 -0.29
N GLY A 98 -8.02 -3.61 1.03
CA GLY A 98 -9.05 -2.85 1.74
C GLY A 98 -8.80 -1.34 1.72
N LEU A 99 -7.54 -0.90 1.85
CA LEU A 99 -7.17 0.51 1.98
C LEU A 99 -5.76 0.77 1.42
N ILE A 100 -5.56 1.93 0.79
CA ILE A 100 -4.26 2.44 0.35
C ILE A 100 -4.11 3.88 0.81
N ASP A 101 -3.02 4.18 1.51
CA ASP A 101 -2.72 5.51 2.02
C ASP A 101 -1.30 5.97 1.62
N ALA A 102 -1.10 7.28 1.58
CA ALA A 102 0.21 7.91 1.58
C ALA A 102 0.53 8.49 2.95
N ASP A 103 1.78 8.35 3.39
CA ASP A 103 2.27 8.90 4.66
C ASP A 103 3.65 9.52 4.54
N THR A 104 3.97 10.47 5.40
CA THR A 104 5.32 11.04 5.53
C THR A 104 6.14 10.34 6.61
N GLU A 105 5.49 9.66 7.55
CA GLU A 105 6.13 8.96 8.64
C GLU A 105 6.32 7.49 8.33
N THR A 106 7.41 6.89 8.81
CA THR A 106 7.62 5.43 8.69
C THR A 106 6.85 4.67 9.76
N GLU A 107 6.70 5.20 10.96
CA GLU A 107 6.04 4.52 12.08
C GLU A 107 4.52 4.67 12.02
N PRO A 108 3.73 3.58 12.12
CA PRO A 108 2.26 3.64 12.12
C PRO A 108 1.70 4.53 13.24
N ALA A 109 2.38 4.58 14.39
CA ALA A 109 1.94 5.35 15.55
C ALA A 109 1.99 6.88 15.33
N ASN A 110 2.83 7.35 14.41
CA ASN A 110 3.02 8.78 14.11
C ASN A 110 2.40 9.20 12.77
N SER A 111 1.80 8.25 12.07
CA SER A 111 1.37 8.37 10.67
C SER A 111 0.30 9.45 10.45
N SER A 112 0.50 10.26 9.41
CA SER A 112 -0.44 11.28 8.93
C SER A 112 -1.09 10.82 7.63
N TRP A 113 -2.00 9.87 7.77
CA TRP A 113 -2.64 9.19 6.65
C TRP A 113 -3.31 10.13 5.67
N HIS A 114 -2.95 10.00 4.40
CA HIS A 114 -3.70 10.56 3.29
C HIS A 114 -4.31 9.45 2.45
N ASN A 115 -5.64 9.33 2.48
CA ASN A 115 -6.33 8.26 1.80
C ASN A 115 -6.29 8.38 0.28
N LEU A 116 -5.88 7.30 -0.39
CA LEU A 116 -5.81 7.21 -1.85
C LEU A 116 -6.87 6.27 -2.43
N TYR A 117 -7.25 5.25 -1.65
CA TYR A 117 -8.25 4.27 -2.04
C TYR A 117 -8.82 3.59 -0.80
N LYS A 118 -10.12 3.30 -0.83
CA LYS A 118 -10.79 2.45 0.16
C LYS A 118 -11.80 1.57 -0.56
N GLN A 119 -11.79 0.27 -0.26
CA GLN A 119 -12.77 -0.66 -0.76
C GLN A 119 -14.16 -0.32 -0.20
N THR A 120 -15.16 -0.27 -1.08
CA THR A 120 -16.56 0.00 -0.74
C THR A 120 -17.35 -1.28 -0.55
#